data_AF-A0A0W8B4S7-F1
#
_entry.id   AF-A0A0W8B4S7-F1
#
_cell.length_a   1.000
_cell.length_b   1.000
_cell.length_c   1.000
_cell.angle_alpha   90.00
_cell.angle_beta   90.00
_cell.angle_gamma   90.00
#
_symmetry.space_group_name_H-M   'P 1'
#
loop_
_entity.id
_entity.type
_entity.pdbx_description
1 polymer ?
#
loop_
_entity_poly.entity_id
_entity_poly.type
_entity_poly.pdbx_seq_one_letter_code
_entity_poly.pdbx_strand_id
1 'polypeptide(L)'
;MNRVNTFFWSRLNPTGELVRSVDVLLRELVPDDKLDAAFKSLSIAASSGGALAERKPESDVAVEAENEPSADACEPDYEGTPPPDEESSDEESSSEKTVSGELERKWAKIRAVFHDWDEEQGDREKKMDDMAELLMRYRVLEKVLMPKVLGQLTFETRKYVGNVFRAMTVHNLRGFIELIGERPDIMRWLVEGYRNNETALICGSMLRDCFEYQTLTMIFLKDLTPEFEFLFKVTMENNNFDISADALINISRLLTVHKKATMEVLDESFDRVFGLLNSLLTSTNYATRRQALQLLSELLLDPVNFTVMQRYVASRNNLKQIMLLLREPSEALRMDAFHVFKIFVANPNKSPEVEQLLVRNREKLLAFVSDFGKAESSRDFLQERSLLVFALERMAEKTQELATRPASLSNAERVPACADQK
;
A
#
# COMPACT_ATOMS: atom_id res chain seq x y z
N MET A 1 3.82 29.40 -65.79
CA MET A 1 3.94 28.00 -65.38
C MET A 1 4.87 27.90 -64.18
N ASN A 2 4.40 27.22 -63.14
CA ASN A 2 5.11 26.59 -62.02
C ASN A 2 5.81 27.47 -60.98
N ARG A 3 4.97 28.01 -60.07
CA ARG A 3 5.21 27.93 -58.63
C ARG A 3 5.24 26.45 -58.21
N VAL A 4 6.35 26.01 -57.63
CA VAL A 4 6.47 24.80 -56.81
C VAL A 4 7.16 25.30 -55.53
N ASN A 5 6.42 25.67 -54.48
CA ASN A 5 6.09 24.80 -53.34
C ASN A 5 7.32 23.96 -52.95
N THR A 6 8.04 24.17 -51.84
CA THR A 6 7.61 24.30 -50.44
C THR A 6 8.88 24.47 -49.59
N PHE A 7 9.04 25.45 -48.70
CA PHE A 7 8.49 25.44 -47.34
C PHE A 7 8.59 24.09 -46.56
N PHE A 8 9.61 23.25 -46.81
CA PHE A 8 9.68 21.90 -46.20
C PHE A 8 10.87 21.61 -45.27
N TRP A 9 11.87 22.51 -45.14
CA TRP A 9 13.09 22.23 -44.35
C TRP A 9 13.23 23.02 -43.04
N SER A 10 12.17 23.68 -42.55
CA SER A 10 12.26 24.58 -41.39
C SER A 10 11.50 24.16 -40.11
N ARG A 11 11.12 22.88 -39.90
CA ARG A 11 10.30 22.50 -38.71
C ARG A 11 10.46 21.08 -38.13
N LEU A 12 11.63 20.44 -38.22
CA LEU A 12 11.85 19.17 -37.50
C LEU A 12 12.25 19.47 -36.05
N ASN A 13 11.28 19.40 -35.12
CA ASN A 13 11.54 19.27 -33.70
C ASN A 13 11.71 17.76 -33.42
N PRO A 14 12.94 17.20 -33.40
CA PRO A 14 13.17 15.76 -33.31
C PRO A 14 12.58 15.16 -32.02
N THR A 15 12.53 15.96 -30.95
CA THR A 15 11.86 15.61 -29.69
C THR A 15 10.35 15.47 -29.89
N GLY A 16 9.75 16.41 -30.63
CA GLY A 16 8.33 16.35 -30.97
C GLY A 16 7.97 15.16 -31.86
N GLU A 17 8.84 14.77 -32.79
CA GLU A 17 8.67 13.57 -33.61
C GLU A 17 8.83 12.28 -32.80
N LEU A 18 9.80 12.24 -31.88
CA LEU A 18 10.01 11.13 -30.96
C LEU A 18 8.74 10.84 -30.13
N VAL A 19 8.19 11.85 -29.47
CA VAL A 19 7.00 11.70 -28.60
C VAL A 19 5.76 11.33 -29.42
N ARG A 20 5.55 11.94 -30.60
CA ARG A 20 4.45 11.54 -31.49
C ARG A 20 4.58 10.11 -31.97
N SER A 21 5.79 9.65 -32.22
CA SER A 21 6.00 8.29 -32.67
C SER A 21 5.76 7.27 -31.55
N VAL A 22 6.08 7.60 -30.29
CA VAL A 22 5.63 6.81 -29.13
C VAL A 22 4.11 6.78 -29.06
N ASP A 23 3.44 7.92 -29.22
CA ASP A 23 1.99 8.01 -29.21
C ASP A 23 1.33 7.08 -30.25
N VAL A 24 1.89 7.02 -31.47
CA VAL A 24 1.44 6.09 -32.52
C VAL A 24 1.67 4.63 -32.12
N LEU A 25 2.86 4.27 -31.66
CA LEU A 25 3.17 2.89 -31.26
C LEU A 25 2.30 2.41 -30.09
N LEU A 26 1.93 3.28 -29.15
CA LEU A 26 1.03 2.93 -28.06
C LEU A 26 -0.37 2.58 -28.58
N ARG A 27 -0.86 3.25 -29.62
CA ARG A 27 -2.13 2.95 -30.28
C ARG A 27 -2.09 1.66 -31.10
N GLU A 28 -0.94 1.36 -31.69
CA GLU A 28 -0.72 0.08 -32.37
C GLU A 28 -0.67 -1.08 -31.37
N LEU A 29 -0.07 -0.86 -30.19
CA LEU A 29 -0.01 -1.86 -29.12
C LEU A 29 -1.40 -2.13 -28.50
N VAL A 30 -2.22 -1.09 -28.33
CA VAL A 30 -3.60 -1.19 -27.83
C VAL A 30 -4.52 -0.28 -28.66
N PRO A 31 -5.47 -0.82 -29.45
CA PRO A 31 -6.33 -0.02 -30.32
C PRO A 31 -7.14 1.06 -29.59
N ASP A 32 -7.34 2.20 -30.25
CA ASP A 32 -7.98 3.43 -29.71
C ASP A 32 -9.36 3.18 -29.09
N ASP A 33 -10.18 2.28 -29.64
CA ASP A 33 -11.52 1.97 -29.09
C ASP A 33 -11.47 1.51 -27.62
N LYS A 34 -10.36 0.85 -27.23
CA LYS A 34 -10.11 0.37 -25.86
C LYS A 34 -9.40 1.41 -24.99
N LEU A 35 -8.65 2.33 -25.59
CA LEU A 35 -8.02 3.46 -24.91
C LEU A 35 -9.05 4.57 -24.61
N ASP A 36 -9.87 4.93 -25.60
CA ASP A 36 -10.88 5.99 -25.51
C ASP A 36 -12.06 5.63 -24.61
N ALA A 37 -12.44 4.36 -24.51
CA ALA A 37 -13.44 3.92 -23.53
C ALA A 37 -12.98 4.19 -22.09
N ALA A 38 -11.69 3.99 -21.80
CA ALA A 38 -11.09 4.30 -20.50
C ALA A 38 -10.96 5.82 -20.28
N PHE A 39 -10.66 6.60 -21.32
CA PHE A 39 -10.63 8.07 -21.25
C PHE A 39 -12.03 8.71 -21.12
N LYS A 40 -13.09 8.05 -21.60
CA LYS A 40 -14.48 8.50 -21.41
C LYS A 40 -14.96 8.28 -19.98
N SER A 41 -14.60 7.16 -19.32
CA SER A 41 -14.85 6.97 -17.88
C SER A 41 -14.17 8.03 -17.01
N LEU A 42 -12.97 8.48 -17.40
CA LEU A 42 -12.22 9.58 -16.76
C LEU A 42 -12.97 10.94 -16.80
N SER A 43 -13.68 11.23 -17.89
CA SER A 43 -14.37 12.52 -18.07
C SER A 43 -15.73 12.57 -17.35
N ILE A 44 -16.35 11.41 -17.09
CA ILE A 44 -17.65 11.31 -16.40
C ILE A 44 -17.46 11.54 -14.90
N ALA A 45 -16.37 11.05 -14.29
CA ALA A 45 -16.10 11.26 -12.86
C ALA A 45 -15.83 12.73 -12.50
N ALA A 46 -15.26 13.52 -13.41
CA ALA A 46 -15.07 14.96 -13.23
C ALA A 46 -16.38 15.78 -13.40
N SER A 47 -17.45 15.18 -13.94
CA SER A 47 -18.71 15.88 -14.25
C SER A 47 -19.92 15.40 -13.44
N SER A 48 -19.85 14.25 -12.76
CA SER A 48 -20.96 13.72 -11.96
C SER A 48 -20.83 14.03 -10.47
N GLY A 49 -20.79 15.32 -10.14
CA GLY A 49 -21.38 15.81 -8.90
C GLY A 49 -22.90 15.79 -9.06
N GLY A 50 -23.54 14.70 -8.62
CA GLY A 50 -24.98 14.60 -8.47
C GLY A 50 -25.69 13.68 -9.47
N ALA A 51 -26.06 12.47 -9.01
CA ALA A 51 -27.43 11.96 -9.04
C ALA A 51 -27.47 10.51 -8.51
N LEU A 52 -28.42 10.29 -7.59
CA LEU A 52 -28.78 9.03 -6.95
C LEU A 52 -29.55 8.08 -7.90
N ALA A 53 -29.66 6.82 -7.44
CA ALA A 53 -30.60 5.74 -7.81
C ALA A 53 -30.18 4.85 -9.00
N GLU A 54 -30.35 3.51 -9.02
CA GLU A 54 -31.01 2.56 -8.12
C GLU A 54 -30.56 1.12 -8.50
N ARG A 55 -30.48 0.22 -7.51
CA ARG A 55 -30.27 -1.24 -7.67
C ARG A 55 -31.60 -1.94 -7.95
N LYS A 56 -31.59 -3.10 -8.65
CA LYS A 56 -32.23 -4.37 -8.21
C LYS A 56 -31.91 -5.59 -9.12
N PRO A 57 -32.22 -6.85 -8.72
CA PRO A 57 -31.31 -8.01 -8.80
C PRO A 57 -31.94 -9.25 -9.51
N GLU A 58 -31.24 -10.39 -9.54
CA GLU A 58 -31.73 -11.81 -9.65
C GLU A 58 -30.46 -12.69 -9.79
N SER A 59 -30.08 -13.69 -8.99
CA SER A 59 -30.67 -14.89 -8.34
C SER A 59 -30.89 -16.13 -9.22
N ASP A 60 -29.97 -17.10 -9.06
CA ASP A 60 -30.18 -18.52 -8.72
C ASP A 60 -30.60 -19.62 -9.74
N VAL A 61 -29.71 -20.63 -9.87
CA VAL A 61 -29.88 -22.09 -9.56
C VAL A 61 -29.93 -23.18 -10.69
N ALA A 62 -29.29 -24.32 -10.33
CA ALA A 62 -29.32 -25.74 -10.79
C ALA A 62 -28.40 -26.14 -11.98
N VAL A 63 -27.41 -27.05 -11.90
CA VAL A 63 -27.13 -28.39 -11.27
C VAL A 63 -27.57 -29.59 -12.15
N GLU A 64 -26.72 -30.64 -12.13
CA GLU A 64 -26.81 -32.03 -12.64
C GLU A 64 -26.10 -32.33 -13.99
N ALA A 65 -25.39 -33.45 -14.23
CA ALA A 65 -24.84 -34.54 -13.41
C ALA A 65 -23.92 -35.43 -14.29
N GLU A 66 -22.90 -36.03 -13.63
CA GLU A 66 -22.27 -37.37 -13.80
C GLU A 66 -22.04 -38.02 -15.18
N ASN A 67 -20.77 -38.39 -15.46
CA ASN A 67 -20.36 -39.80 -15.63
C ASN A 67 -18.83 -39.95 -15.88
N GLU A 68 -18.15 -40.69 -15.00
CA GLU A 68 -16.99 -41.52 -15.34
C GLU A 68 -17.44 -42.99 -15.36
N PRO A 69 -16.71 -43.93 -16.04
CA PRO A 69 -15.72 -44.70 -15.28
C PRO A 69 -14.44 -45.15 -16.03
N SER A 70 -13.40 -45.35 -15.22
CA SER A 70 -12.38 -46.43 -15.19
C SER A 70 -11.34 -46.65 -16.30
N ALA A 71 -10.08 -46.41 -15.90
CA ALA A 71 -8.89 -47.30 -15.90
C ALA A 71 -8.67 -48.33 -17.03
N ASP A 72 -7.50 -48.27 -17.68
CA ASP A 72 -6.48 -49.34 -17.56
C ASP A 72 -5.09 -48.91 -18.08
N ALA A 73 -4.05 -49.51 -17.52
CA ALA A 73 -2.64 -49.30 -17.84
C ALA A 73 -2.17 -50.21 -18.99
N CYS A 74 -1.14 -49.79 -19.74
CA CYS A 74 -0.03 -50.63 -20.24
C CYS A 74 0.87 -49.87 -21.24
N GLU A 75 2.17 -49.79 -20.94
CA GLU A 75 3.25 -49.61 -21.94
C GLU A 75 3.43 -50.91 -22.76
N PRO A 76 4.10 -50.84 -23.93
CA PRO A 76 5.52 -51.18 -23.96
C PRO A 76 6.41 -50.38 -24.94
N ASP A 77 7.71 -50.38 -24.63
CA ASP A 77 8.88 -49.99 -25.44
C ASP A 77 9.08 -50.82 -26.72
N TYR A 78 9.75 -50.27 -27.75
CA TYR A 78 11.17 -50.53 -28.14
C TYR A 78 11.50 -50.17 -29.63
N GLU A 79 12.73 -49.65 -29.85
CA GLU A 79 13.56 -49.64 -31.10
C GLU A 79 13.11 -48.79 -32.33
N GLY A 80 13.92 -47.97 -33.03
CA GLY A 80 15.35 -47.64 -33.02
C GLY A 80 15.88 -47.44 -34.46
N THR A 81 16.40 -46.25 -34.84
CA THR A 81 17.59 -46.01 -35.72
C THR A 81 17.83 -44.49 -36.04
N PRO A 82 19.09 -44.03 -36.32
CA PRO A 82 19.55 -42.63 -36.25
C PRO A 82 20.03 -42.03 -37.62
N PRO A 83 20.88 -40.96 -37.66
CA PRO A 83 20.61 -39.54 -37.95
C PRO A 83 21.03 -39.11 -39.40
N PRO A 84 21.11 -37.80 -39.72
CA PRO A 84 22.45 -37.20 -39.69
C PRO A 84 22.52 -35.73 -39.24
N ASP A 85 23.74 -35.36 -38.85
CA ASP A 85 24.24 -34.03 -38.55
C ASP A 85 24.15 -33.07 -39.76
N GLU A 86 23.74 -31.83 -39.52
CA GLU A 86 24.14 -30.68 -40.34
C GLU A 86 24.67 -29.57 -39.42
N GLU A 87 25.96 -29.28 -39.61
CA GLU A 87 26.65 -28.12 -39.09
C GLU A 87 26.12 -26.82 -39.72
N SER A 88 26.29 -25.72 -38.99
CA SER A 88 26.39 -24.34 -39.48
C SER A 88 25.08 -23.60 -39.80
N SER A 89 24.73 -22.66 -38.92
CA SER A 89 24.75 -21.23 -39.29
C SER A 89 24.49 -20.39 -38.05
N ASP A 90 25.54 -19.70 -37.59
CA ASP A 90 25.40 -18.49 -36.78
C ASP A 90 24.59 -17.46 -37.59
N GLU A 91 23.30 -17.32 -37.29
CA GLU A 91 22.52 -16.14 -37.67
C GLU A 91 21.96 -15.45 -36.42
N GLU A 92 22.83 -14.71 -35.74
CA GLU A 92 22.42 -13.42 -35.21
C GLU A 92 21.98 -12.54 -36.40
N SER A 93 20.68 -12.37 -36.62
CA SER A 93 20.06 -11.11 -37.13
C SER A 93 18.64 -11.30 -37.70
N SER A 94 17.66 -11.49 -36.82
CA SER A 94 16.30 -11.04 -37.14
C SER A 94 15.60 -10.54 -35.87
N SER A 95 16.10 -9.43 -35.32
CA SER A 95 15.24 -8.57 -34.50
C SER A 95 14.19 -7.92 -35.40
N GLU A 96 13.20 -8.72 -35.79
CA GLU A 96 11.99 -8.22 -36.44
C GLU A 96 11.46 -7.04 -35.63
N LYS A 97 11.11 -5.98 -36.35
CA LYS A 97 10.62 -4.69 -35.86
C LYS A 97 9.26 -4.85 -35.19
N THR A 98 9.23 -5.51 -34.04
CA THR A 98 8.03 -5.59 -33.21
C THR A 98 7.76 -4.21 -32.61
N VAL A 99 6.48 -3.85 -32.51
CA VAL A 99 6.02 -2.60 -31.87
C VAL A 99 6.70 -2.41 -30.51
N SER A 100 6.87 -3.50 -29.75
CA SER A 100 7.54 -3.53 -28.44
C SER A 100 9.02 -3.13 -28.51
N GLY A 101 9.79 -3.65 -29.49
CA GLY A 101 11.20 -3.30 -29.65
C GLY A 101 11.42 -1.86 -30.13
N GLU A 102 10.51 -1.33 -30.96
CA GLU A 102 10.54 0.09 -31.33
C GLU A 102 10.19 1.01 -30.16
N LEU A 103 9.19 0.61 -29.36
CA LEU A 103 8.75 1.35 -28.19
C LEU A 103 9.88 1.43 -27.15
N GLU A 104 10.58 0.32 -26.90
CA GLU A 104 11.74 0.28 -26.00
C GLU A 104 12.83 1.27 -26.42
N ARG A 105 13.23 1.25 -27.70
CA ARG A 105 14.25 2.18 -28.24
C ARG A 105 13.84 3.64 -28.10
N LYS A 106 12.55 3.97 -28.24
CA LYS A 106 12.06 5.34 -28.09
C LYS A 106 11.99 5.75 -26.62
N TRP A 107 11.55 4.87 -25.73
CA TRP A 107 11.56 5.13 -24.28
C TRP A 107 12.96 5.26 -23.72
N ALA A 108 13.95 4.51 -24.22
CA ALA A 108 15.35 4.70 -23.87
C ALA A 108 15.82 6.14 -24.18
N LYS A 109 15.48 6.66 -25.36
CA LYS A 109 15.78 8.05 -25.76
C LYS A 109 15.08 9.08 -24.88
N ILE A 110 13.81 8.84 -24.53
CA ILE A 110 13.07 9.73 -23.61
C ILE A 110 13.73 9.70 -22.23
N ARG A 111 14.04 8.52 -21.69
CA ARG A 111 14.71 8.33 -20.39
C ARG A 111 16.06 9.01 -20.35
N ALA A 112 16.85 8.95 -21.42
CA ALA A 112 18.16 9.62 -21.49
C ALA A 112 18.04 11.14 -21.27
N VAL A 113 16.97 11.78 -21.76
CA VAL A 113 16.70 13.21 -21.51
C VAL A 113 16.44 13.51 -20.03
N PHE A 114 16.13 12.55 -19.17
CA PHE A 114 15.96 12.85 -17.73
C PHE A 114 17.18 12.47 -16.90
N HIS A 115 17.99 11.51 -17.36
CA HIS A 115 18.97 10.83 -16.52
C HIS A 115 20.41 10.83 -17.06
N ASP A 116 20.63 11.01 -18.36
CA ASP A 116 21.97 10.95 -18.96
C ASP A 116 22.44 12.36 -19.29
N TRP A 117 23.20 12.95 -18.35
CA TRP A 117 23.69 14.32 -18.45
C TRP A 117 25.18 14.41 -18.13
N ASP A 118 25.87 15.24 -18.91
CA ASP A 118 27.22 15.71 -18.62
C ASP A 118 27.13 16.98 -17.75
N GLU A 119 27.92 17.09 -16.69
CA GLU A 119 27.90 18.23 -15.76
C GLU A 119 28.25 19.56 -16.47
N GLU A 120 28.92 19.49 -17.63
CA GLU A 120 29.26 20.64 -18.46
C GLU A 120 28.10 21.16 -19.33
N GLN A 121 26.99 20.43 -19.44
CA GLN A 121 25.83 20.83 -20.27
C GLN A 121 24.84 21.73 -19.51
N GLY A 122 24.93 23.05 -19.73
CA GLY A 122 24.04 24.05 -19.12
C GLY A 122 22.56 24.04 -19.58
N ASP A 123 22.15 23.18 -20.52
CA ASP A 123 20.81 23.15 -21.10
C ASP A 123 19.89 22.05 -20.55
N ARG A 124 20.32 21.34 -19.49
CA ARG A 124 19.60 20.18 -18.92
C ARG A 124 18.14 20.48 -18.57
N GLU A 125 17.91 21.50 -17.75
CA GLU A 125 16.59 21.83 -17.22
C GLU A 125 15.61 22.15 -18.35
N LYS A 126 16.06 22.94 -19.33
CA LYS A 126 15.26 23.30 -20.50
C LYS A 126 14.87 22.09 -21.34
N LYS A 127 15.81 21.17 -21.60
CA LYS A 127 15.51 19.94 -22.37
C LYS A 127 14.55 19.00 -21.62
N MET A 128 14.70 18.88 -20.29
CA MET A 128 13.76 18.13 -19.45
C MET A 128 12.36 18.74 -19.52
N ASP A 129 12.27 20.06 -19.41
CA ASP A 129 11.02 20.82 -19.44
C ASP A 129 10.32 20.75 -20.82
N ASP A 130 11.06 20.85 -21.92
CA ASP A 130 10.55 20.67 -23.29
C ASP A 130 10.03 19.24 -23.51
N MET A 131 10.74 18.22 -23.01
CA MET A 131 10.28 16.82 -23.09
C MET A 131 9.03 16.60 -22.24
N ALA A 132 9.01 17.13 -21.01
CA ALA A 132 7.86 17.06 -20.12
C ALA A 132 6.62 17.70 -20.74
N GLU A 133 6.76 18.87 -21.38
CA GLU A 133 5.68 19.53 -22.10
C GLU A 133 5.09 18.63 -23.19
N LEU A 134 5.94 17.97 -23.99
CA LEU A 134 5.48 17.06 -25.04
C LEU A 134 4.79 15.83 -24.47
N LEU A 135 5.36 15.19 -23.44
CA LEU A 135 4.76 14.03 -22.78
C LEU A 135 3.37 14.35 -22.21
N MET A 136 3.23 15.52 -21.59
CA MET A 136 1.97 16.03 -21.06
C MET A 136 0.96 16.36 -22.17
N ARG A 137 1.40 17.11 -23.19
CA ARG A 137 0.55 17.54 -24.30
C ARG A 137 -0.04 16.37 -25.09
N TYR A 138 0.72 15.30 -25.29
CA TYR A 138 0.26 14.09 -26.00
C TYR A 138 -0.32 13.02 -25.06
N ARG A 139 -0.37 13.29 -23.74
CA ARG A 139 -0.86 12.36 -22.72
C ARG A 139 -0.18 10.99 -22.76
N VAL A 140 1.10 10.96 -23.13
CA VAL A 140 1.86 9.72 -23.34
C VAL A 140 2.03 8.97 -22.03
N LEU A 141 2.28 9.68 -20.93
CA LEU A 141 2.39 9.08 -19.61
C LEU A 141 1.06 8.46 -19.15
N GLU A 142 -0.07 9.11 -19.39
CA GLU A 142 -1.37 8.54 -19.02
C GLU A 142 -1.67 7.26 -19.82
N LYS A 143 -1.44 7.28 -21.13
CA LYS A 143 -1.65 6.12 -22.01
C LYS A 143 -0.77 4.94 -21.61
N VAL A 144 0.52 5.18 -21.37
CA VAL A 144 1.47 4.09 -21.06
C VAL A 144 1.22 3.45 -19.70
N LEU A 145 0.68 4.21 -18.74
CA LEU A 145 0.37 3.73 -17.39
C LEU A 145 -0.94 2.93 -17.31
N MET A 146 -1.75 2.90 -18.37
CA MET A 146 -2.95 2.07 -18.39
C MET A 146 -2.57 0.59 -18.21
N PRO A 147 -3.27 -0.20 -17.37
CA PRO A 147 -2.84 -1.56 -17.03
C PRO A 147 -2.68 -2.47 -18.26
N LYS A 148 -3.57 -2.32 -19.25
CA LYS A 148 -3.52 -3.08 -20.52
C LYS A 148 -2.32 -2.74 -21.40
N VAL A 149 -1.81 -1.51 -21.30
CA VAL A 149 -0.64 -1.04 -22.05
C VAL A 149 0.61 -1.44 -21.29
N LEU A 150 0.70 -1.07 -20.00
CA LEU A 150 1.83 -1.35 -19.14
C LEU A 150 2.15 -2.86 -19.05
N GLY A 151 1.12 -3.71 -19.02
CA GLY A 151 1.27 -5.16 -19.00
C GLY A 151 1.80 -5.78 -20.31
N GLN A 152 1.79 -5.06 -21.43
CA GLN A 152 2.34 -5.52 -22.71
C GLN A 152 3.75 -5.01 -22.99
N LEU A 153 4.27 -4.11 -22.14
CA LEU A 153 5.61 -3.57 -22.30
C LEU A 153 6.68 -4.58 -21.88
N THR A 154 7.84 -4.54 -22.52
CA THR A 154 9.01 -5.28 -22.05
C THR A 154 9.38 -4.88 -20.61
N PHE A 155 10.09 -5.77 -19.92
CA PHE A 155 10.67 -5.45 -18.62
C PHE A 155 11.46 -4.13 -18.63
N GLU A 156 12.33 -3.94 -19.63
CA GLU A 156 13.18 -2.77 -19.71
C GLU A 156 12.39 -1.50 -20.06
N THR A 157 11.38 -1.59 -20.94
CA THR A 157 10.49 -0.45 -21.24
C THR A 157 9.73 0.00 -19.99
N ARG A 158 9.22 -0.92 -19.17
CA ARG A 158 8.56 -0.57 -17.89
C ARG A 158 9.49 0.19 -16.95
N LYS A 159 10.75 -0.23 -16.86
CA LYS A 159 11.78 0.46 -16.09
C LYS A 159 12.03 1.88 -16.60
N TYR A 160 12.16 2.07 -17.93
CA TYR A 160 12.28 3.40 -18.52
C TYR A 160 11.08 4.30 -18.21
N VAL A 161 9.86 3.76 -18.30
CA VAL A 161 8.62 4.48 -17.93
C VAL A 161 8.67 4.91 -16.46
N GLY A 162 9.02 4.00 -15.53
CA GLY A 162 9.13 4.35 -14.10
C GLY A 162 10.20 5.40 -13.82
N ASN A 163 11.35 5.34 -14.50
CA ASN A 163 12.40 6.35 -14.40
C ASN A 163 11.93 7.74 -14.87
N VAL A 164 11.17 7.81 -15.96
CA VAL A 164 10.59 9.06 -16.46
C VAL A 164 9.49 9.55 -15.51
N PHE A 165 8.61 8.66 -15.04
CA PHE A 165 7.57 8.99 -14.06
C PHE A 165 8.18 9.62 -12.79
N ARG A 166 9.22 8.99 -12.23
CA ARG A 166 9.96 9.52 -11.08
C ARG A 166 10.55 10.90 -11.34
N ALA A 167 11.12 11.14 -12.53
CA ALA A 167 11.67 12.45 -12.85
C ALA A 167 10.56 13.52 -12.94
N MET A 168 9.42 13.17 -13.54
CA MET A 168 8.25 14.05 -13.63
C MET A 168 7.68 14.37 -12.26
N THR A 169 7.61 13.40 -11.34
CA THR A 169 7.12 13.60 -9.99
C THR A 169 8.11 14.36 -9.13
N VAL A 170 9.37 13.95 -9.03
CA VAL A 170 10.39 14.57 -8.15
C VAL A 170 10.61 16.05 -8.46
N HIS A 171 10.58 16.43 -9.74
CA HIS A 171 10.76 17.82 -10.16
C HIS A 171 9.44 18.57 -10.37
N ASN A 172 8.29 17.93 -10.11
CA ASN A 172 6.94 18.41 -10.44
C ASN A 172 6.87 19.13 -11.81
N LEU A 173 7.42 18.50 -12.85
CA LEU A 173 7.56 19.13 -14.16
C LEU A 173 6.19 19.42 -14.76
N ARG A 174 5.97 20.66 -15.20
CA ARG A 174 4.73 21.10 -15.86
C ARG A 174 3.45 20.80 -15.06
N GLY A 175 3.54 20.80 -13.73
CA GLY A 175 2.39 20.55 -12.85
C GLY A 175 1.87 19.10 -12.90
N PHE A 176 2.79 18.14 -12.99
CA PHE A 176 2.44 16.73 -13.09
C PHE A 176 1.73 16.20 -11.84
N ILE A 177 2.08 16.71 -10.66
CA ILE A 177 1.42 16.32 -9.40
C ILE A 177 -0.03 16.81 -9.38
N GLU A 178 -0.27 18.03 -9.85
CA GLU A 178 -1.61 18.59 -10.01
C GLU A 178 -2.44 17.77 -10.99
N LEU A 179 -1.85 17.34 -12.12
CA LEU A 179 -2.52 16.45 -13.08
C LEU A 179 -2.94 15.12 -12.43
N ILE A 180 -2.06 14.48 -11.65
CA ILE A 180 -2.39 13.23 -10.94
C ILE A 180 -3.53 13.47 -9.94
N GLY A 181 -3.52 14.62 -9.25
CA GLY A 181 -4.59 15.00 -8.34
C GLY A 181 -5.94 15.21 -9.03
N GLU A 182 -5.95 15.83 -10.20
CA GLU A 182 -7.15 16.00 -11.03
C GLU A 182 -7.62 14.68 -11.68
N ARG A 183 -6.73 13.68 -11.80
CA ARG A 183 -6.99 12.40 -12.46
C ARG A 183 -6.53 11.23 -11.57
N PRO A 184 -7.24 10.97 -10.46
CA PRO A 184 -6.88 9.89 -9.52
C PRO A 184 -6.89 8.48 -10.14
N ASP A 185 -7.50 8.31 -11.31
CA ASP A 185 -7.42 7.08 -12.10
C ASP A 185 -5.98 6.62 -12.37
N ILE A 186 -5.02 7.55 -12.45
CA ILE A 186 -3.61 7.21 -12.59
C ILE A 186 -3.15 6.36 -11.40
N MET A 187 -3.43 6.79 -10.17
CA MET A 187 -3.09 6.00 -8.96
C MET A 187 -3.87 4.70 -8.90
N ARG A 188 -5.15 4.69 -9.33
CA ARG A 188 -5.95 3.47 -9.43
C ARG A 188 -5.34 2.45 -10.38
N TRP A 189 -4.86 2.86 -11.54
CA TRP A 189 -4.18 1.99 -12.50
C TRP A 189 -2.87 1.43 -11.96
N LEU A 190 -2.10 2.24 -11.21
CA LEU A 190 -0.91 1.75 -10.55
C LEU A 190 -1.23 0.67 -9.51
N VAL A 191 -2.31 0.83 -8.73
CA VAL A 191 -2.75 -0.20 -7.78
C VAL A 191 -3.22 -1.47 -8.49
N GLU A 192 -3.97 -1.33 -9.59
CA GLU A 192 -4.38 -2.44 -10.45
C GLU A 192 -3.18 -3.22 -11.01
N GLY A 193 -2.04 -2.55 -11.20
CA GLY A 193 -0.77 -3.16 -11.59
C GLY A 193 -0.26 -4.25 -10.65
N TYR A 194 -0.71 -4.30 -9.38
CA TYR A 194 -0.38 -5.40 -8.46
C TYR A 194 -1.08 -6.72 -8.81
N ARG A 195 -2.07 -6.74 -9.72
CA ARG A 195 -2.69 -7.98 -10.21
C ARG A 195 -1.76 -8.80 -11.10
N ASN A 196 -0.73 -8.18 -11.66
CA ASN A 196 0.26 -8.86 -12.48
C ASN A 196 1.65 -8.71 -11.84
N ASN A 197 2.28 -9.85 -11.55
CA ASN A 197 3.57 -9.90 -10.87
C ASN A 197 4.66 -9.13 -11.61
N GLU A 198 4.60 -9.07 -12.93
CA GLU A 198 5.62 -8.37 -13.72
C GLU A 198 5.48 -6.83 -13.67
N THR A 199 4.28 -6.32 -13.38
CA THR A 199 4.02 -4.87 -13.27
C THR A 199 3.98 -4.38 -11.83
N ALA A 200 3.80 -5.27 -10.86
CA ALA A 200 3.56 -4.92 -9.46
C ALA A 200 4.64 -4.01 -8.87
N LEU A 201 5.92 -4.40 -8.97
CA LEU A 201 7.01 -3.65 -8.33
C LEU A 201 7.25 -2.27 -8.97
N ILE A 202 7.11 -2.16 -10.29
CA ILE A 202 7.27 -0.87 -10.97
C ILE A 202 6.10 0.07 -10.63
N CYS A 203 4.88 -0.45 -10.54
CA CYS A 203 3.72 0.33 -10.11
C CYS A 203 3.82 0.74 -8.65
N GLY A 204 4.27 -0.17 -7.78
CA GLY A 204 4.53 0.09 -6.38
C GLY A 204 5.56 1.20 -6.17
N SER A 205 6.62 1.23 -6.99
CA SER A 205 7.60 2.33 -6.97
C SER A 205 6.98 3.67 -7.37
N MET A 206 6.15 3.69 -8.42
CA MET A 206 5.48 4.92 -8.87
C MET A 206 4.44 5.42 -7.85
N LEU A 207 3.73 4.52 -7.15
CA LEU A 207 2.84 4.89 -6.05
C LEU A 207 3.61 5.53 -4.89
N ARG A 208 4.76 4.97 -4.50
CA ARG A 208 5.61 5.59 -3.47
C ARG A 208 6.02 7.00 -3.82
N ASP A 209 6.35 7.26 -5.08
CA ASP A 209 6.69 8.61 -5.56
C ASP A 209 5.50 9.56 -5.50
N CYS A 210 4.26 9.07 -5.69
CA CYS A 210 3.05 9.86 -5.48
C CYS A 210 2.84 10.18 -3.99
N PHE A 211 3.10 9.23 -3.09
CA PHE A 211 2.85 9.37 -1.66
C PHE A 211 3.84 10.27 -0.91
N GLU A 212 4.86 10.79 -1.58
CA GLU A 212 5.68 11.91 -1.07
C GLU A 212 4.91 13.24 -1.04
N TYR A 213 3.80 13.32 -1.78
CA TYR A 213 3.00 14.52 -1.89
C TYR A 213 1.75 14.41 -1.03
N GLN A 214 1.60 15.35 -0.09
CA GLN A 214 0.49 15.37 0.85
C GLN A 214 -0.86 15.36 0.11
N THR A 215 -1.00 16.16 -0.95
CA THR A 215 -2.24 16.23 -1.74
C THR A 215 -2.64 14.87 -2.31
N LEU A 216 -1.70 14.14 -2.91
CA LEU A 216 -1.98 12.83 -3.51
C LEU A 216 -2.26 11.77 -2.45
N THR A 217 -1.51 11.77 -1.35
CA THR A 217 -1.77 10.89 -0.20
C THR A 217 -3.18 11.10 0.36
N MET A 218 -3.61 12.35 0.50
CA MET A 218 -4.96 12.65 1.03
C MET A 218 -6.06 12.25 0.04
N ILE A 219 -5.89 12.48 -1.27
CA ILE A 219 -6.81 12.00 -2.30
C ILE A 219 -6.89 10.48 -2.24
N PHE A 220 -5.76 9.78 -2.18
CA PHE A 220 -5.73 8.32 -2.14
C PHE A 220 -6.49 7.77 -0.93
N LEU A 221 -6.23 8.30 0.27
CA LEU A 221 -6.86 7.81 1.50
C LEU A 221 -8.37 8.12 1.58
N LYS A 222 -8.81 9.26 1.01
CA LYS A 222 -10.22 9.69 1.07
C LYS A 222 -11.05 9.10 -0.08
N ASP A 223 -10.52 9.11 -1.29
CA ASP A 223 -11.30 8.88 -2.52
C ASP A 223 -11.03 7.50 -3.15
N LEU A 224 -9.91 6.85 -2.79
CA LEU A 224 -9.49 5.55 -3.34
C LEU A 224 -9.49 4.45 -2.26
N THR A 225 -10.58 4.39 -1.46
CA THR A 225 -10.74 3.40 -0.39
C THR A 225 -10.64 1.94 -0.90
N PRO A 226 -11.29 1.54 -2.02
CA PRO A 226 -11.16 0.18 -2.54
C PRO A 226 -9.73 -0.20 -2.92
N GLU A 227 -8.98 0.75 -3.48
CA GLU A 227 -7.58 0.56 -3.86
C GLU A 227 -6.68 0.46 -2.62
N PHE A 228 -6.95 1.25 -1.59
CA PHE A 228 -6.28 1.13 -0.29
C PHE A 228 -6.51 -0.26 0.32
N GLU A 229 -7.74 -0.74 0.38
CA GLU A 229 -8.07 -2.09 0.86
C GLU A 229 -7.42 -3.19 0.01
N PHE A 230 -7.34 -2.97 -1.30
CA PHE A 230 -6.68 -3.90 -2.21
C PHE A 230 -5.19 -4.05 -1.91
N LEU A 231 -4.47 -3.01 -1.49
CA LEU A 231 -3.08 -3.14 -1.06
C LEU A 231 -2.94 -4.08 0.14
N PHE A 232 -3.86 -4.03 1.12
CA PHE A 232 -3.85 -4.97 2.25
C PHE A 232 -4.12 -6.41 1.79
N LYS A 233 -5.04 -6.58 0.84
CA LYS A 233 -5.31 -7.88 0.22
C LYS A 233 -4.06 -8.44 -0.45
N VAL A 234 -3.33 -7.62 -1.21
CA VAL A 234 -2.06 -8.01 -1.85
C VAL A 234 -1.04 -8.43 -0.79
N THR A 235 -0.85 -7.64 0.28
CA THR A 235 0.06 -7.98 1.38
C THR A 235 -0.27 -9.31 2.06
N MET A 236 -1.54 -9.69 2.12
CA MET A 236 -2.00 -10.92 2.77
C MET A 236 -1.97 -12.15 1.86
N GLU A 237 -2.34 -11.99 0.59
CA GLU A 237 -2.67 -13.11 -0.29
C GLU A 237 -1.63 -13.35 -1.40
N ASN A 238 -0.75 -12.40 -1.72
CA ASN A 238 0.19 -12.59 -2.81
C ASN A 238 1.34 -13.54 -2.40
N ASN A 239 1.56 -14.57 -3.23
CA ASN A 239 2.58 -15.59 -3.01
C ASN A 239 4.01 -15.09 -3.25
N ASN A 240 4.17 -13.99 -3.98
CA ASN A 240 5.46 -13.34 -4.17
C ASN A 240 5.75 -12.41 -2.98
N PHE A 241 6.76 -12.78 -2.19
CA PHE A 241 7.15 -12.04 -0.99
C PHE A 241 7.51 -10.57 -1.26
N ASP A 242 8.27 -10.30 -2.33
CA ASP A 242 8.72 -8.95 -2.65
C ASP A 242 7.52 -8.05 -2.98
N ILE A 243 6.51 -8.59 -3.65
CA ILE A 243 5.27 -7.86 -3.98
C ILE A 243 4.45 -7.56 -2.72
N SER A 244 4.28 -8.56 -1.86
CA SER A 244 3.54 -8.40 -0.59
C SER A 244 4.22 -7.37 0.33
N ALA A 245 5.56 -7.40 0.41
CA ALA A 245 6.36 -6.45 1.16
C ALA A 245 6.29 -5.05 0.55
N ASP A 246 6.37 -4.93 -0.78
CA ASP A 246 6.27 -3.66 -1.50
C ASP A 246 4.90 -2.97 -1.28
N ALA A 247 3.81 -3.74 -1.30
CA ALA A 247 2.47 -3.25 -0.96
C ALA A 247 2.40 -2.74 0.50
N LEU A 248 3.00 -3.46 1.46
CA LEU A 248 3.04 -3.04 2.86
C LEU A 248 3.89 -1.79 3.09
N ILE A 249 4.97 -1.61 2.33
CA ILE A 249 5.75 -0.37 2.33
C ILE A 249 4.87 0.79 1.84
N ASN A 250 4.10 0.60 0.76
CA ASN A 250 3.18 1.63 0.26
C ASN A 250 2.09 1.99 1.28
N ILE A 251 1.48 1.00 1.94
CA ILE A 251 0.56 1.22 3.07
C ILE A 251 1.24 2.02 4.18
N SER A 252 2.45 1.64 4.57
CA SER A 252 3.19 2.33 5.64
C SER A 252 3.42 3.79 5.27
N ARG A 253 3.89 4.07 4.06
CA ARG A 253 4.14 5.42 3.54
C ARG A 253 2.89 6.30 3.60
N LEU A 254 1.76 5.79 3.12
CA LEU A 254 0.46 6.48 3.17
C LEU A 254 0.10 6.93 4.59
N LEU A 255 0.37 6.09 5.59
CA LEU A 255 -0.06 6.34 6.96
C LEU A 255 0.97 7.15 7.78
N THR A 256 2.26 7.12 7.41
CA THR A 256 3.34 7.69 8.24
C THR A 256 4.11 8.87 7.65
N VAL A 257 4.02 9.16 6.34
CA VAL A 257 4.76 10.30 5.74
C VAL A 257 4.16 11.65 6.14
N HIS A 258 2.83 11.80 6.02
CA HIS A 258 2.13 13.07 6.26
C HIS A 258 1.26 13.04 7.51
N LYS A 259 1.84 12.63 8.64
CA LYS A 259 1.11 12.31 9.89
C LYS A 259 0.09 13.36 10.36
N LYS A 260 0.44 14.65 10.26
CA LYS A 260 -0.47 15.76 10.61
C LYS A 260 -1.69 15.86 9.71
N ALA A 261 -1.55 15.52 8.43
CA ALA A 261 -2.65 15.54 7.48
C ALA A 261 -3.51 14.27 7.57
N THR A 262 -2.90 13.13 7.88
CA THR A 262 -3.58 11.84 7.96
C THR A 262 -4.30 11.60 9.29
N MET A 263 -3.98 12.34 10.35
CA MET A 263 -4.57 12.12 11.69
C MET A 263 -6.11 12.17 11.70
N GLU A 264 -6.72 13.10 10.96
CA GLU A 264 -8.18 13.24 10.89
C GLU A 264 -8.80 12.03 10.18
N VAL A 265 -8.20 11.60 9.07
CA VAL A 265 -8.65 10.42 8.33
C VAL A 265 -8.51 9.14 9.16
N LEU A 266 -7.42 9.02 9.93
CA LEU A 266 -7.19 7.88 10.82
C LEU A 266 -8.22 7.81 11.94
N ASP A 267 -8.67 8.95 12.46
CA ASP A 267 -9.69 9.00 13.51
C ASP A 267 -11.09 8.70 12.96
N GLU A 268 -11.47 9.35 11.84
CA GLU A 268 -12.75 9.14 11.16
C GLU A 268 -12.92 7.70 10.66
N SER A 269 -11.86 7.14 10.07
CA SER A 269 -11.86 5.80 9.48
C SER A 269 -11.21 4.75 10.38
N PHE A 270 -11.13 5.01 11.68
CA PHE A 270 -10.41 4.17 12.66
C PHE A 270 -10.74 2.69 12.56
N ASP A 271 -12.03 2.32 12.61
CA ASP A 271 -12.43 0.91 12.66
C ASP A 271 -12.01 0.17 11.38
N ARG A 272 -12.06 0.86 10.22
CA ARG A 272 -11.62 0.31 8.93
C ARG A 272 -10.11 0.12 8.90
N VAL A 273 -9.34 1.19 9.14
CA VAL A 273 -7.87 1.16 9.04
C VAL A 273 -7.26 0.21 10.05
N PHE A 274 -7.68 0.27 11.31
CA PHE A 274 -7.14 -0.61 12.36
C PHE A 274 -7.69 -2.02 12.29
N GLY A 275 -8.90 -2.22 11.73
CA GLY A 275 -9.39 -3.55 11.36
C GLY A 275 -8.47 -4.22 10.33
N LEU A 276 -8.08 -3.50 9.28
CA LEU A 276 -7.14 -3.98 8.26
C LEU A 276 -5.74 -4.24 8.85
N LEU A 277 -5.18 -3.31 9.64
CA LEU A 277 -3.88 -3.50 10.32
C LEU A 277 -3.90 -4.73 11.24
N ASN A 278 -4.98 -4.92 12.02
CA ASN A 278 -5.13 -6.08 12.88
C ASN A 278 -5.21 -7.40 12.11
N SER A 279 -5.78 -7.39 10.91
CA SER A 279 -5.79 -8.58 10.05
C SER A 279 -4.37 -9.01 9.65
N LEU A 280 -3.47 -8.04 9.38
CA LEU A 280 -2.06 -8.33 9.09
C LEU A 280 -1.32 -8.98 10.27
N LEU A 281 -1.69 -8.62 11.52
CA LEU A 281 -1.13 -9.25 12.73
C LEU A 281 -1.49 -10.73 12.87
N THR A 282 -2.55 -11.18 12.20
CA THR A 282 -3.00 -12.58 12.17
C THR A 282 -2.48 -13.36 10.95
N SER A 283 -1.68 -12.72 10.08
CA SER A 283 -1.10 -13.37 8.90
C SER A 283 -0.24 -14.59 9.28
N THR A 284 -0.27 -15.63 8.45
CA THR A 284 0.65 -16.76 8.59
C THR A 284 2.09 -16.35 8.21
N ASN A 285 2.25 -15.28 7.43
CA ASN A 285 3.55 -14.77 7.04
C ASN A 285 4.22 -14.02 8.20
N TYR A 286 5.39 -14.52 8.63
CA TYR A 286 6.19 -13.94 9.70
C TYR A 286 6.61 -12.49 9.43
N ALA A 287 7.08 -12.19 8.23
CA ALA A 287 7.57 -10.86 7.88
C ALA A 287 6.42 -9.84 7.83
N THR A 288 5.26 -10.22 7.28
CA THR A 288 4.04 -9.40 7.30
C THR A 288 3.65 -9.06 8.74
N ARG A 289 3.63 -10.04 9.65
CA ARG A 289 3.32 -9.80 11.07
C ARG A 289 4.29 -8.83 11.74
N ARG A 290 5.59 -8.98 11.49
CA ARG A 290 6.61 -8.08 12.06
C ARG A 290 6.48 -6.65 11.54
N GLN A 291 6.40 -6.47 10.23
CA GLN A 291 6.26 -5.13 9.63
C GLN A 291 4.96 -4.45 10.06
N ALA A 292 3.85 -5.20 10.16
CA ALA A 292 2.58 -4.68 10.67
C ALA A 292 2.66 -4.26 12.15
N LEU A 293 3.35 -5.02 13.02
CA LEU A 293 3.58 -4.63 14.41
C LEU A 293 4.41 -3.36 14.52
N GLN A 294 5.46 -3.24 13.71
CA GLN A 294 6.32 -2.05 13.68
C GLN A 294 5.54 -0.81 13.24
N LEU A 295 4.76 -0.92 12.17
CA LEU A 295 3.86 0.14 11.69
C LEU A 295 2.84 0.52 12.76
N LEU A 296 2.18 -0.46 13.38
CA LEU A 296 1.22 -0.22 14.46
C LEU A 296 1.88 0.51 15.63
N SER A 297 3.06 0.07 16.06
CA SER A 297 3.79 0.71 17.14
C SER A 297 4.15 2.16 16.79
N GLU A 298 4.62 2.42 15.57
CA GLU A 298 4.93 3.79 15.12
C GLU A 298 3.69 4.68 15.15
N LEU A 299 2.57 4.21 14.59
CA LEU A 299 1.33 4.98 14.53
C LEU A 299 0.79 5.33 15.92
N LEU A 300 0.87 4.40 16.88
CA LEU A 300 0.36 4.59 18.23
C LEU A 300 1.28 5.45 19.10
N LEU A 301 2.60 5.41 18.87
CA LEU A 301 3.57 6.20 19.65
C LEU A 301 3.68 7.64 19.17
N ASP A 302 3.22 7.95 17.96
CA ASP A 302 3.27 9.32 17.44
C ASP A 302 2.32 10.26 18.21
N PRO A 303 2.81 11.37 18.79
CA PRO A 303 1.97 12.31 19.54
C PRO A 303 0.81 12.90 18.74
N VAL A 304 0.93 13.02 17.42
CA VAL A 304 -0.17 13.57 16.58
C VAL A 304 -1.37 12.62 16.52
N ASN A 305 -1.15 11.34 16.77
CA ASN A 305 -2.17 10.29 16.76
C ASN A 305 -2.71 9.98 18.16
N PHE A 306 -2.61 10.91 19.11
CA PHE A 306 -3.02 10.67 20.49
C PHE A 306 -4.47 10.14 20.62
N THR A 307 -5.43 10.75 19.90
CA THR A 307 -6.84 10.31 19.91
C THR A 307 -7.00 8.87 19.41
N VAL A 308 -6.38 8.58 18.27
CA VAL A 308 -6.34 7.25 17.66
C VAL A 308 -5.70 6.23 18.61
N MET A 309 -4.58 6.58 19.23
CA MET A 309 -3.90 5.74 20.21
C MET A 309 -4.80 5.45 21.41
N GLN A 310 -5.43 6.46 22.00
CA GLN A 310 -6.36 6.29 23.12
C GLN A 310 -7.50 5.32 22.77
N ARG A 311 -8.10 5.47 21.58
CA ARG A 311 -9.16 4.56 21.10
C ARG A 311 -8.65 3.13 20.91
N TYR A 312 -7.46 2.95 20.35
CA TYR A 312 -6.87 1.63 20.14
C TYR A 312 -6.58 0.91 21.46
N VAL A 313 -5.98 1.59 22.44
CA VAL A 313 -5.60 0.98 23.72
C VAL A 313 -6.77 0.80 24.69
N ALA A 314 -7.93 1.38 24.42
CA ALA A 314 -9.15 1.15 25.17
C ALA A 314 -9.84 -0.18 24.82
N SER A 315 -9.46 -0.84 23.72
CA SER A 315 -10.07 -2.08 23.24
C SER A 315 -9.47 -3.33 23.89
N ARG A 316 -10.31 -4.10 24.60
CA ARG A 316 -9.95 -5.41 25.15
C ARG A 316 -9.51 -6.41 24.07
N ASN A 317 -10.13 -6.37 22.89
CA ASN A 317 -9.80 -7.28 21.79
C ASN A 317 -8.41 -7.00 21.24
N ASN A 318 -8.05 -5.72 21.09
CA ASN A 318 -6.71 -5.32 20.66
C ASN A 318 -5.65 -5.78 21.67
N LEU A 319 -5.88 -5.55 22.97
CA LEU A 319 -4.97 -6.04 24.02
C LEU A 319 -4.80 -7.56 23.96
N LYS A 320 -5.90 -8.31 23.83
CA LYS A 320 -5.86 -9.77 23.73
C LYS A 320 -5.01 -10.23 22.54
N GLN A 321 -5.17 -9.61 21.38
CA GLN A 321 -4.39 -9.93 20.18
C GLN A 321 -2.88 -9.72 20.43
N ILE A 322 -2.50 -8.57 21.00
CA ILE A 322 -1.09 -8.28 21.32
C ILE A 322 -0.54 -9.26 22.36
N MET A 323 -1.32 -9.59 23.40
CA MET A 323 -0.92 -10.58 24.41
C MET A 323 -0.73 -11.99 23.84
N LEU A 324 -1.44 -12.36 22.77
CA LEU A 324 -1.20 -13.61 22.06
C LEU A 324 0.14 -13.57 21.31
N LEU A 325 0.46 -12.45 20.65
CA LEU A 325 1.73 -12.27 19.93
C LEU A 325 2.95 -12.28 20.87
N LEU A 326 2.81 -11.86 22.13
CA LEU A 326 3.85 -12.01 23.17
C LEU A 326 4.23 -13.46 23.48
N ARG A 327 3.43 -14.44 23.04
CA ARG A 327 3.67 -15.87 23.23
C ARG A 327 4.31 -16.55 22.02
N GLU A 328 4.54 -15.80 20.94
CA GLU A 328 5.17 -16.35 19.74
C GLU A 328 6.58 -16.85 20.03
N PRO A 329 7.06 -17.91 19.36
CA PRO A 329 8.40 -18.46 19.59
C PRO A 329 9.51 -17.50 19.15
N SER A 330 9.26 -16.65 18.16
CA SER A 330 10.23 -15.67 17.66
C SER A 330 10.43 -14.54 18.66
N GLU A 331 11.66 -14.38 19.15
CA GLU A 331 12.04 -13.29 20.05
C GLU A 331 11.80 -11.92 19.41
N ALA A 332 12.16 -11.75 18.14
CA ALA A 332 12.01 -10.48 17.45
C ALA A 332 10.54 -10.05 17.31
N LEU A 333 9.63 -11.00 17.06
CA LEU A 333 8.19 -10.71 17.02
C LEU A 333 7.66 -10.36 18.42
N ARG A 334 8.08 -11.10 19.46
CA ARG A 334 7.72 -10.76 20.84
C ARG A 334 8.19 -9.36 21.22
N MET A 335 9.38 -8.94 20.79
CA MET A 335 9.91 -7.58 21.03
C MET A 335 9.03 -6.51 20.39
N ASP A 336 8.63 -6.66 19.12
CA ASP A 336 7.72 -5.69 18.51
C ASP A 336 6.35 -5.68 19.19
N ALA A 337 5.81 -6.85 19.55
CA ALA A 337 4.55 -6.95 20.29
C ALA A 337 4.67 -6.29 21.68
N PHE A 338 5.84 -6.36 22.32
CA PHE A 338 6.12 -5.69 23.58
C PHE A 338 6.08 -4.16 23.44
N HIS A 339 6.59 -3.60 22.34
CA HIS A 339 6.52 -2.16 22.07
C HIS A 339 5.08 -1.65 21.92
N VAL A 340 4.16 -2.48 21.44
CA VAL A 340 2.72 -2.14 21.43
C VAL A 340 2.09 -2.39 22.80
N PHE A 341 2.40 -3.51 23.46
CA PHE A 341 1.88 -3.87 24.78
C PHE A 341 2.17 -2.82 25.85
N LYS A 342 3.37 -2.24 25.85
CA LYS A 342 3.75 -1.22 26.83
C LYS A 342 2.81 -0.02 26.81
N ILE A 343 2.25 0.34 25.65
CA ILE A 343 1.33 1.47 25.48
C ILE A 343 0.03 1.21 26.26
N PHE A 344 -0.49 -0.02 26.22
CA PHE A 344 -1.69 -0.41 26.99
C PHE A 344 -1.46 -0.30 28.50
N VAL A 345 -0.31 -0.78 28.99
CA VAL A 345 0.01 -0.76 30.43
C VAL A 345 0.37 0.64 30.91
N ALA A 346 1.05 1.42 30.09
CA ALA A 346 1.43 2.80 30.41
C ALA A 346 0.25 3.77 30.37
N ASN A 347 -0.86 3.45 29.69
CA ASN A 347 -2.05 4.30 29.66
C ASN A 347 -2.59 4.55 31.09
N PRO A 348 -2.61 5.80 31.60
CA PRO A 348 -3.13 6.09 32.92
C PRO A 348 -4.65 5.91 33.03
N ASN A 349 -5.37 6.07 31.92
CA ASN A 349 -6.83 6.04 31.82
C ASN A 349 -7.29 4.78 31.08
N LYS A 350 -7.03 3.61 31.68
CA LYS A 350 -7.43 2.32 31.08
C LYS A 350 -8.94 2.18 31.07
N SER A 351 -9.50 1.58 30.02
CA SER A 351 -10.90 1.19 30.02
C SER A 351 -11.13 0.06 31.05
N PRO A 352 -12.34 -0.07 31.63
CA PRO A 352 -12.62 -1.12 32.62
C PRO A 352 -12.32 -2.53 32.10
N GLU A 353 -12.60 -2.77 30.82
CA GLU A 353 -12.39 -4.08 30.20
C GLU A 353 -10.91 -4.44 30.03
N VAL A 354 -10.08 -3.44 29.69
CA VAL A 354 -8.63 -3.58 29.56
C VAL A 354 -8.00 -3.77 30.93
N GLU A 355 -8.37 -2.96 31.91
CA GLU A 355 -7.88 -3.08 33.29
C GLU A 355 -8.22 -4.45 33.89
N GLN A 356 -9.47 -4.91 33.76
CA GLN A 356 -9.88 -6.24 34.20
C GLN A 356 -9.06 -7.36 33.53
N LEU A 357 -8.77 -7.25 32.23
CA LEU A 357 -7.97 -8.25 31.52
C LEU A 357 -6.52 -8.29 32.03
N LEU A 358 -5.91 -7.13 32.30
CA LEU A 358 -4.57 -7.04 32.89
C LEU A 358 -4.53 -7.58 34.31
N VAL A 359 -5.47 -7.21 35.17
CA VAL A 359 -5.56 -7.69 36.56
C VAL A 359 -5.75 -9.20 36.61
N ARG A 360 -6.63 -9.76 35.78
CA ARG A 360 -6.87 -11.20 35.71
C ARG A 360 -5.62 -12.01 35.33
N ASN A 361 -4.72 -11.43 34.53
CA ASN A 361 -3.49 -12.09 34.06
C ASN A 361 -2.22 -11.58 34.77
N ARG A 362 -2.37 -10.76 35.83
CA ARG A 362 -1.28 -9.97 36.42
C ARG A 362 -0.07 -10.80 36.83
N GLU A 363 -0.28 -11.90 37.56
CA GLU A 363 0.83 -12.74 38.05
C GLU A 363 1.67 -13.30 36.90
N LYS A 364 0.99 -13.78 35.84
CA LYS A 364 1.65 -14.30 34.63
C LYS A 364 2.35 -13.20 33.87
N LEU A 365 1.74 -12.02 33.77
CA LEU A 365 2.34 -10.85 33.12
C LEU A 365 3.56 -10.35 33.87
N LEU A 366 3.52 -10.28 35.21
CA LEU A 366 4.67 -9.90 36.02
C LEU A 366 5.82 -10.88 35.87
N ALA A 367 5.55 -12.18 35.94
CA ALA A 367 6.55 -13.21 35.70
C ALA A 367 7.17 -13.08 34.29
N PHE A 368 6.33 -12.91 33.27
CA PHE A 368 6.78 -12.71 31.89
C PHE A 368 7.63 -11.45 31.74
N VAL A 369 7.14 -10.27 32.12
CA VAL A 369 7.84 -8.99 31.95
C VAL A 369 9.15 -8.96 32.74
N SER A 370 9.21 -9.59 33.91
CA SER A 370 10.45 -9.67 34.71
C SER A 370 11.53 -10.55 34.05
N ASP A 371 11.10 -11.56 33.28
CA ASP A 371 11.98 -12.45 32.53
C ASP A 371 12.30 -11.94 31.11
N PHE A 372 11.42 -11.10 30.56
CA PHE A 372 11.49 -10.62 29.19
C PHE A 372 12.74 -9.76 28.94
N GLY A 373 13.46 -10.08 27.86
CA GLY A 373 14.65 -9.36 27.42
C GLY A 373 15.76 -9.32 28.47
N LYS A 374 15.94 -10.36 29.29
CA LYS A 374 17.04 -10.42 30.28
C LYS A 374 18.44 -10.32 29.67
N ALA A 375 18.59 -10.71 28.40
CA ALA A 375 19.83 -10.55 27.65
C ALA A 375 20.02 -9.11 27.11
N GLU A 376 18.98 -8.28 27.12
CA GLU A 376 19.03 -6.91 26.63
C GLU A 376 19.69 -6.01 27.69
N SER A 377 20.68 -5.23 27.24
CA SER A 377 21.50 -4.37 28.11
C SER A 377 21.24 -2.88 27.87
N SER A 378 20.40 -2.55 26.87
CA SER A 378 19.97 -1.17 26.64
C SER A 378 19.31 -0.58 27.89
N ARG A 379 19.84 0.57 28.33
CA ARG A 379 19.32 1.30 29.48
C ARG A 379 17.84 1.67 29.30
N ASP A 380 17.46 2.05 28.09
CA ASP A 380 16.10 2.46 27.77
C ASP A 380 15.13 1.28 27.95
N PHE A 381 15.50 0.10 27.45
CA PHE A 381 14.70 -1.10 27.60
C PHE A 381 14.55 -1.52 29.07
N LEU A 382 15.64 -1.47 29.85
CA LEU A 382 15.60 -1.79 31.29
C LEU A 382 14.69 -0.82 32.06
N GLN A 383 14.69 0.45 31.70
CA GLN A 383 13.81 1.46 32.29
C GLN A 383 12.35 1.21 31.92
N GLU A 384 12.06 0.95 30.64
CA GLU A 384 10.71 0.62 30.17
C GLU A 384 10.16 -0.62 30.88
N ARG A 385 10.96 -1.68 30.99
CA ARG A 385 10.59 -2.91 31.70
C ARG A 385 10.29 -2.65 33.18
N SER A 386 11.14 -1.86 33.85
CA SER A 386 10.95 -1.52 35.26
C SER A 386 9.67 -0.70 35.49
N LEU A 387 9.37 0.25 34.59
CA LEU A 387 8.13 1.02 34.62
C LEU A 387 6.89 0.14 34.44
N LEU A 388 6.97 -0.87 33.56
CA LEU A 388 5.87 -1.81 33.36
C LEU A 388 5.63 -2.70 34.57
N VAL A 389 6.69 -3.24 35.20
CA VAL A 389 6.57 -4.01 36.44
C VAL A 389 5.88 -3.17 37.51
N PHE A 390 6.37 -1.95 37.74
CA PHE A 390 5.78 -1.02 38.69
C PHE A 390 4.30 -0.72 38.40
N ALA A 391 3.95 -0.47 37.13
CA ALA A 391 2.57 -0.23 36.73
C ALA A 391 1.66 -1.44 36.96
N LEU A 392 2.15 -2.66 36.67
CA LEU A 392 1.42 -3.91 36.90
C LEU A 392 1.22 -4.22 38.38
N GLU A 393 2.20 -3.93 39.24
CA GLU A 393 2.12 -4.11 40.69
C GLU A 393 1.07 -3.19 41.31
N ARG A 394 1.09 -1.90 40.97
CA ARG A 394 0.15 -0.89 41.51
C ARG A 394 -1.31 -1.12 41.16
N MET A 395 -1.60 -1.84 40.07
CA MET A 395 -2.98 -2.21 39.73
C MET A 395 -3.59 -3.19 40.74
N ALA A 396 -2.76 -3.95 41.48
CA ALA A 396 -3.23 -4.83 42.55
C ALA A 396 -3.68 -4.06 43.80
N GLU A 397 -2.93 -3.03 44.17
CA GLU A 397 -3.18 -2.21 45.36
C GLU A 397 -4.53 -1.48 45.26
N LYS A 398 -4.83 -0.87 44.10
CA LYS A 398 -6.13 -0.24 43.85
C LYS A 398 -7.30 -1.21 44.01
N THR A 399 -7.13 -2.45 43.54
CA THR A 399 -8.19 -3.48 43.62
C THR A 399 -8.39 -3.94 45.06
N GLN A 400 -7.31 -4.07 45.84
CA GLN A 400 -7.37 -4.45 47.25
C GLN A 400 -7.94 -3.33 48.14
N GLU A 401 -7.63 -2.06 47.87
CA GLU A 401 -8.22 -0.89 48.56
C GLU A 401 -9.72 -0.76 48.29
N LEU A 402 -10.16 -0.99 47.05
CA LEU A 402 -11.59 -1.02 46.70
C LEU A 402 -12.32 -2.21 47.35
N ALA A 403 -11.66 -3.36 47.51
CA ALA A 403 -12.23 -4.53 48.18
C ALA A 403 -12.24 -4.43 49.72
N THR A 404 -11.36 -3.61 50.31
CA THR A 404 -11.24 -3.44 51.77
C THR A 404 -12.00 -2.22 52.32
N ARG A 405 -12.56 -1.34 51.47
CA ARG A 405 -13.49 -0.29 51.93
C ARG A 405 -14.78 -0.96 52.46
N PRO A 406 -15.09 -0.80 53.77
CA PRO A 406 -16.31 -1.39 54.32
C PRO A 406 -17.55 -0.70 53.75
N ALA A 407 -18.60 -1.48 53.48
CA ALA A 407 -19.91 -1.05 52.97
C ALA A 407 -20.75 -0.27 54.01
N SER A 408 -20.11 0.56 54.85
CA SER A 408 -20.72 1.19 56.03
C SER A 408 -21.02 2.68 55.89
N LEU A 409 -21.03 3.26 54.68
CA LEU A 409 -21.32 4.69 54.50
C LEU A 409 -22.41 5.01 53.45
N SER A 410 -23.37 4.11 53.20
CA SER A 410 -24.53 4.44 52.33
C SER A 410 -25.92 4.36 52.97
N ASN A 411 -26.04 4.12 54.29
CA ASN A 411 -27.36 3.98 54.94
C ASN A 411 -27.50 4.73 56.27
N ALA A 412 -26.99 5.96 56.37
CA ALA A 412 -27.21 6.79 57.55
C ALA A 412 -27.58 8.23 57.17
N GLU A 413 -28.65 8.42 56.41
CA GLU A 413 -29.34 9.71 56.33
C GLU A 413 -30.76 9.56 55.74
N ARG A 414 -31.65 8.90 56.50
CA ARG A 414 -33.11 9.14 56.42
C ARG A 414 -33.69 9.00 57.82
N VAL A 415 -33.63 10.08 58.58
CA VAL A 415 -34.52 10.28 59.73
C VAL A 415 -35.67 11.18 59.23
N PRO A 416 -36.95 10.79 59.45
CA PRO A 416 -38.09 11.59 59.04
C PRO A 416 -38.31 12.72 60.06
N ALA A 417 -38.29 13.97 59.59
CA ALA A 417 -38.70 15.11 60.40
C ALA A 417 -40.24 15.17 60.42
N CYS A 418 -40.83 14.73 61.53
CA CYS A 418 -42.19 15.06 61.90
C CYS A 418 -42.17 15.52 63.37
N ALA A 419 -42.39 16.82 63.60
CA ALA A 419 -42.85 17.37 64.86
C ALA A 419 -43.37 18.81 64.67
N ASP A 420 -44.69 18.90 64.80
CA ASP A 420 -45.55 19.99 65.21
C ASP A 420 -45.02 21.19 66.04
N GLN A 421 -45.85 22.25 65.99
CA GLN A 421 -46.07 23.37 66.92
C GLN A 421 -45.27 24.68 66.72
N LYS A 422 -45.88 25.63 66.00
CA LYS A 422 -46.61 26.74 66.65
C LYS A 422 -47.64 27.40 65.74
#